data_AF-A0A9N9X870-F1
#
_entry.id   AF-A0A9N9X870-F1
#
_cell.length_a   1.000
_cell.length_b   1.000
_cell.length_c   1.000
_cell.angle_alpha   90.00
_cell.angle_beta   90.00
_cell.angle_gamma   90.00
#
_symmetry.space_group_name_H-M   'P 1'
#
loop_
_entity.id
_entity.type
_entity.pdbx_description
1 polymer ?
#
loop_
_entity_poly.entity_id
_entity_poly.type
_entity_poly.pdbx_seq_one_letter_code
_entity_poly.pdbx_strand_id
1 'polypeptide(L)'
;MKVIFPATREQAYVYAISSAALTHTMARACSGGALHHCTCAGKPTSAPPDDQFQWGGCGDNVEWGQQFAKRFVDNAEKYSLDRGEDKQKKEEEGEVITESLHTQCKCHGVSGSCNIKTCWRALPSMTEIGYKLLKKYTTALELHKDEAGRTLSEGISKRRRNRAANWDSPHLHCS
;
A
#
# COMPACT_ATOMS: atom_id res chain seq x y z
N MET A 1 -19.67 -19.03 8.96
CA MET A 1 -18.39 -19.25 9.65
C MET A 1 -17.86 -17.88 10.04
N LYS A 2 -17.85 -17.56 11.33
CA LYS A 2 -17.54 -16.21 11.83
C LYS A 2 -16.03 -16.13 12.02
N VAL A 3 -15.35 -15.35 11.21
CA VAL A 3 -13.89 -15.24 11.31
C VAL A 3 -13.59 -14.13 12.31
N ILE A 4 -13.50 -14.49 13.59
CA ILE A 4 -13.06 -13.58 14.66
C ILE A 4 -11.58 -13.84 14.84
N PHE A 5 -10.73 -13.00 14.25
CA PHE A 5 -9.31 -13.08 14.51
C PHE A 5 -8.95 -12.28 15.77
N PRO A 6 -8.09 -12.81 16.66
CA PRO A 6 -7.51 -12.02 17.73
C PRO A 6 -6.67 -10.89 17.12
N ALA A 7 -6.74 -9.71 17.72
CA ALA A 7 -5.96 -8.54 17.32
C ALA A 7 -4.48 -8.79 17.69
N THR A 8 -3.77 -9.44 16.77
CA THR A 8 -2.39 -9.88 16.92
C THR A 8 -1.55 -9.24 15.83
N ARG A 9 -0.25 -9.11 16.07
CA ARG A 9 0.68 -8.59 15.07
C ARG A 9 0.66 -9.44 13.80
N GLU A 10 0.53 -10.75 13.95
CA GLU A 10 0.44 -11.71 12.84
C GLU A 10 -0.81 -11.46 12.01
N GLN A 11 -1.95 -11.22 12.66
CA GLN A 11 -3.19 -10.91 11.98
C GLN A 11 -3.11 -9.60 11.20
N ALA A 12 -2.51 -8.56 11.77
CA ALA A 12 -2.29 -7.29 11.09
C ALA A 12 -1.41 -7.49 9.84
N TYR A 13 -0.35 -8.29 9.94
CA TYR A 13 0.48 -8.62 8.79
C TYR A 13 -0.28 -9.41 7.71
N VAL A 14 -1.08 -10.40 8.09
CA VAL A 14 -1.91 -11.19 7.16
C VAL A 14 -2.92 -10.30 6.43
N TYR A 15 -3.54 -9.36 7.14
CA TYR A 15 -4.47 -8.40 6.56
C TYR A 15 -3.74 -7.47 5.56
N ALA A 16 -2.60 -6.88 5.96
CA ALA A 16 -1.80 -6.01 5.13
C ALA A 16 -1.29 -6.69 3.84
N ILE A 17 -0.74 -7.90 3.95
CA ILE A 17 -0.22 -8.64 2.77
C ILE A 17 -1.36 -9.08 1.83
N SER A 18 -2.51 -9.45 2.38
CA SER A 18 -3.69 -9.83 1.56
C SER A 18 -4.24 -8.62 0.80
N SER A 19 -4.39 -7.48 1.48
CA SER A 19 -4.83 -6.22 0.86
C SER A 19 -3.87 -5.73 -0.21
N ALA A 20 -2.56 -5.79 0.06
CA ALA A 20 -1.52 -5.45 -0.90
C ALA A 20 -1.52 -6.40 -2.11
N ALA A 21 -1.73 -7.71 -1.91
CA ALA A 21 -1.81 -8.69 -3.00
C ALA A 21 -3.01 -8.44 -3.92
N LEU A 22 -4.18 -8.13 -3.35
CA LEU A 22 -5.37 -7.73 -4.12
C LEU A 22 -5.08 -6.49 -4.94
N THR A 23 -4.57 -5.44 -4.30
CA THR A 23 -4.20 -4.19 -4.98
C THR A 23 -3.20 -4.42 -6.11
N HIS A 24 -2.15 -5.21 -5.86
CA HIS A 24 -1.09 -5.52 -6.83
C HIS A 24 -1.64 -6.22 -8.07
N THR A 25 -2.42 -7.28 -7.84
CA THR A 25 -3.00 -8.09 -8.91
C THR A 25 -3.97 -7.28 -9.74
N MET A 26 -4.84 -6.50 -9.08
CA MET A 26 -5.84 -5.67 -9.76
C MET A 26 -5.20 -4.53 -10.55
N ALA A 27 -4.24 -3.80 -9.96
CA ALA A 27 -3.53 -2.72 -10.63
C ALA A 27 -2.79 -3.20 -11.89
N ARG A 28 -2.16 -4.38 -11.82
CA ARG A 28 -1.50 -5.02 -12.98
C ARG A 28 -2.46 -5.60 -13.99
N ALA A 29 -3.61 -6.11 -13.56
CA ALA A 29 -4.65 -6.57 -14.49
C ALA A 29 -5.23 -5.40 -15.30
N CYS A 30 -5.36 -4.22 -14.70
CA CYS A 30 -5.71 -2.99 -15.40
C CYS A 30 -4.65 -2.59 -16.43
N SER A 31 -3.36 -2.58 -16.04
CA SER A 31 -2.29 -2.19 -16.95
C SER A 31 -2.03 -3.21 -18.07
N GLY A 32 -2.29 -4.49 -17.79
CA GLY A 32 -2.23 -5.58 -18.75
C GLY A 32 -3.45 -5.69 -19.68
N GLY A 33 -4.49 -4.88 -19.46
CA GLY A 33 -5.73 -4.92 -20.27
C GLY A 33 -6.60 -6.15 -20.02
N ALA A 34 -6.40 -6.87 -18.92
CA ALA A 34 -7.19 -8.04 -18.55
C ALA A 34 -8.56 -7.67 -17.94
N LEU A 35 -8.73 -6.41 -17.53
CA LEU A 35 -9.96 -5.88 -16.95
C LEU A 35 -10.51 -4.73 -17.80
N HIS A 36 -11.81 -4.78 -18.10
CA HIS A 36 -12.50 -3.76 -18.90
C HIS A 36 -12.99 -2.55 -18.10
N HIS A 37 -13.08 -2.67 -16.77
CA HIS A 37 -13.64 -1.63 -15.89
C HIS A 37 -12.60 -0.70 -15.26
N CYS A 38 -11.37 -0.73 -15.77
CA CYS A 38 -10.29 0.15 -15.33
C CYS A 38 -9.34 0.48 -16.47
N THR A 39 -8.52 1.50 -16.24
CA THR A 39 -7.52 1.99 -17.20
C THR A 39 -6.13 1.91 -16.60
N CYS A 40 -5.11 2.13 -17.44
CA CYS A 40 -3.75 2.45 -17.00
C CYS A 40 -3.77 3.59 -15.97
N ALA A 41 -2.74 3.63 -15.12
CA ALA A 41 -2.46 4.79 -14.30
C ALA A 41 -2.27 6.05 -15.17
N GLY A 42 -2.68 7.20 -14.65
CA GLY A 42 -2.38 8.49 -15.25
C GLY A 42 -0.86 8.71 -15.34
N LYS A 43 -0.43 9.43 -16.38
CA LYS A 43 0.99 9.81 -16.50
C LYS A 43 1.36 10.74 -15.34
N PRO A 44 2.55 10.60 -14.74
CA PRO A 44 3.03 11.53 -13.73
C PRO A 44 3.01 12.97 -14.23
N THR A 45 2.61 13.91 -13.37
CA THR A 45 2.58 15.34 -13.67
C THR A 45 3.97 15.97 -13.70
N SER A 46 4.93 15.37 -12.98
CA SER A 46 6.33 15.80 -13.02
C SER A 46 6.98 15.42 -14.33
N ALA A 47 7.65 16.39 -14.96
CA ALA A 47 8.53 16.10 -16.08
C ALA A 47 9.66 15.15 -15.64
N PRO A 48 10.10 14.23 -16.52
CA PRO A 48 11.30 13.43 -16.30
C PRO A 48 12.50 14.34 -15.98
N PRO A 49 13.37 13.96 -15.03
CA PRO A 49 14.62 14.68 -14.83
C PRO A 49 15.44 14.70 -16.12
N ASP A 50 15.83 15.90 -16.55
CA ASP A 50 16.89 16.12 -17.55
C ASP A 50 16.62 15.48 -18.94
N ASP A 51 15.35 15.43 -19.37
CA ASP A 51 14.91 14.86 -20.67
C ASP A 51 15.39 13.43 -20.95
N GLN A 52 15.78 12.68 -19.92
CA GLN A 52 16.38 11.34 -20.07
C GLN A 52 15.42 10.30 -20.67
N PHE A 53 14.11 10.53 -20.58
CA PHE A 53 13.08 9.64 -21.09
C PHE A 53 11.76 10.39 -21.32
N GLN A 54 10.82 9.73 -21.99
CA GLN A 54 9.45 10.24 -22.12
C GLN A 54 8.47 9.36 -21.33
N TRP A 55 7.50 10.00 -20.65
CA TRP A 55 6.40 9.29 -20.02
C TRP A 55 5.47 8.69 -21.08
N GLY A 56 5.31 7.38 -21.05
CA GLY A 56 4.43 6.63 -21.95
C GLY A 56 4.14 5.26 -21.39
N GLY A 57 3.74 4.32 -22.26
CA GLY A 57 3.31 3.00 -21.82
C GLY A 57 2.05 3.02 -20.97
N CYS A 58 1.80 1.92 -20.27
CA CYS A 58 0.64 1.73 -19.42
C CYS A 58 1.12 1.37 -18.01
N GLY A 59 0.98 2.33 -17.09
CA GLY A 59 1.38 2.14 -15.69
C GLY A 59 0.36 1.38 -14.87
N ASP A 60 0.82 0.74 -13.79
CA ASP A 60 -0.03 0.00 -12.85
C ASP A 60 -0.93 0.96 -12.06
N ASN A 61 -2.26 0.78 -12.17
CA ASN A 61 -3.24 1.66 -11.54
C ASN A 61 -3.48 1.28 -10.06
N VAL A 62 -2.53 1.65 -9.21
CA VAL A 62 -2.55 1.33 -7.77
C VAL A 62 -3.74 1.96 -7.07
N GLU A 63 -4.10 3.20 -7.41
CA GLU A 63 -5.23 3.89 -6.80
C GLU A 63 -6.55 3.12 -7.01
N TRP A 64 -6.81 2.69 -8.25
CA TRP A 64 -7.98 1.85 -8.54
C TRP A 64 -7.90 0.50 -7.83
N GLY A 65 -6.72 -0.14 -7.84
CA GLY A 65 -6.49 -1.41 -7.15
C GLY A 65 -6.75 -1.33 -5.65
N GLN A 66 -6.34 -0.23 -4.99
CA GLN A 66 -6.58 0.02 -3.57
C GLN A 66 -8.05 0.22 -3.26
N GLN A 67 -8.75 1.01 -4.07
CA GLN A 67 -10.19 1.22 -3.92
C GLN A 67 -10.95 -0.11 -4.08
N PHE A 68 -10.54 -0.95 -5.03
CA PHE A 68 -11.10 -2.28 -5.19
C PHE A 68 -10.82 -3.16 -3.96
N ALA A 69 -9.56 -3.26 -3.53
CA ALA A 69 -9.16 -4.09 -2.38
C ALA A 69 -9.91 -3.68 -1.11
N LYS A 70 -10.01 -2.38 -0.85
CA LYS A 70 -10.79 -1.84 0.28
C LYS A 70 -12.24 -2.30 0.23
N ARG A 71 -12.93 -2.12 -0.90
CA ARG A 71 -14.33 -2.57 -1.06
C ARG A 71 -14.48 -4.08 -0.93
N PHE A 72 -13.52 -4.85 -1.44
CA PHE A 72 -13.55 -6.31 -1.38
C PHE A 72 -13.44 -6.80 0.07
N VAL A 73 -12.49 -6.24 0.82
CA VAL A 73 -12.24 -6.58 2.22
C VAL A 73 -13.36 -6.07 3.14
N ASP A 74 -13.78 -4.81 2.99
CA ASP A 74 -14.89 -4.21 3.75
C ASP A 74 -16.19 -5.00 3.57
N ASN A 75 -16.47 -5.48 2.35
CA ASN A 75 -17.64 -6.32 2.08
C ASN A 75 -17.52 -7.68 2.77
N ALA A 76 -16.34 -8.30 2.81
CA ALA A 76 -16.12 -9.56 3.54
C ALA A 76 -16.33 -9.38 5.06
N GLU A 77 -15.96 -8.23 5.62
CA GLU A 77 -16.20 -7.88 7.02
C GLU A 77 -17.68 -7.62 7.32
N LYS A 78 -18.41 -6.98 6.39
CA LYS A 78 -19.85 -6.72 6.51
C LYS A 78 -20.69 -8.00 6.62
N TYR A 79 -20.28 -9.09 5.97
CA TYR A 79 -20.91 -10.40 6.14
C TYR A 79 -20.51 -11.11 7.45
N SER A 80 -19.54 -10.55 8.19
CA SER A 80 -18.94 -11.16 9.38
C SER A 80 -19.39 -10.50 10.70
N LEU A 81 -19.81 -9.21 10.71
CA LEU A 81 -20.16 -8.46 11.93
C LEU A 81 -21.34 -7.48 11.76
N ASP A 82 -22.34 -7.63 12.65
CA ASP A 82 -23.35 -6.61 13.00
C ASP A 82 -22.79 -5.75 14.15
N ARG A 83 -21.84 -4.86 13.85
CA ARG A 83 -21.39 -3.83 14.80
C ARG A 83 -21.29 -2.48 14.13
N GLY A 84 -21.95 -1.52 14.76
CA GLY A 84 -21.92 -0.11 14.40
C GLY A 84 -20.52 0.48 14.48
N GLU A 85 -20.32 1.43 13.57
CA GLU A 85 -19.45 2.60 13.66
C GLU A 85 -18.05 2.36 14.24
N ASP A 86 -17.11 2.04 13.35
CA ASP A 86 -15.75 2.59 13.45
C ASP A 86 -15.34 3.13 12.06
N LYS A 87 -15.99 4.24 11.67
CA LYS A 87 -15.62 5.03 10.50
C LYS A 87 -14.35 5.82 10.85
N GLN A 88 -13.18 5.21 10.68
CA GLN A 88 -11.90 5.82 10.29
C GLN A 88 -10.74 4.89 10.67
N LYS A 89 -10.50 3.84 9.90
CA LYS A 89 -9.13 3.35 9.74
C LYS A 89 -8.53 4.08 8.54
N LYS A 90 -7.79 5.16 8.83
CA LYS A 90 -6.94 5.84 7.86
C LYS A 90 -5.88 4.84 7.40
N GLU A 91 -6.03 4.35 6.18
CA GLU A 91 -5.10 4.60 5.06
C GLU A 91 -3.59 4.37 5.27
N GLU A 92 -3.15 3.61 6.28
CA GLU A 92 -1.72 3.35 6.50
C GLU A 92 -1.21 2.12 5.74
N GLU A 93 -2.07 1.12 5.48
CA GLU A 93 -1.64 -0.10 4.78
C GLU A 93 -1.49 0.05 3.26
N GLY A 94 -2.23 1.00 2.68
CA GLY A 94 -2.06 1.35 1.27
C GLY A 94 -0.72 2.03 0.98
N GLU A 95 -0.10 2.63 2.00
CA GLU A 95 1.12 3.40 1.85
C GLU A 95 2.26 2.55 1.26
N VAL A 96 2.50 1.33 1.78
CA VAL A 96 3.63 0.50 1.35
C VAL A 96 3.57 0.15 -0.14
N ILE A 97 2.38 -0.16 -0.66
CA ILE A 97 2.23 -0.51 -2.07
C ILE A 97 2.31 0.73 -2.98
N THR A 98 1.76 1.86 -2.55
CA THR A 98 1.85 3.13 -3.27
C THR A 98 3.30 3.64 -3.34
N GLU A 99 4.01 3.60 -2.21
CA GLU A 99 5.43 3.98 -2.10
C GLU A 99 6.36 3.03 -2.86
N SER A 100 5.94 1.78 -3.05
CA SER A 100 6.75 0.78 -3.76
C SER A 100 6.79 0.98 -5.26
N LEU A 101 5.91 1.81 -5.83
CA LEU A 101 5.95 2.13 -7.26
C LEU A 101 7.34 2.67 -7.64
N HIS A 102 7.89 2.16 -8.73
CA HIS A 102 9.16 2.62 -9.31
C HIS A 102 8.98 2.95 -10.79
N THR A 103 9.92 3.71 -11.35
CA THR A 103 9.94 4.02 -12.78
C THR A 103 10.56 2.85 -13.52
N GLN A 104 9.78 2.20 -14.40
CA GLN A 104 10.24 1.15 -15.28
C GLN A 104 10.31 1.69 -16.71
N CYS A 105 11.37 1.32 -17.44
CA CYS A 105 11.63 1.86 -18.78
C CYS A 105 11.83 0.75 -19.82
N LYS A 106 11.40 1.03 -21.05
CA LYS A 106 11.74 0.25 -22.25
C LYS A 106 12.63 1.07 -23.16
N CYS A 107 13.76 0.51 -23.55
CA CYS A 107 14.71 1.11 -24.48
C CYS A 107 14.26 0.85 -25.94
N HIS A 108 14.46 1.84 -26.81
CA HIS A 108 14.03 1.83 -28.21
C HIS A 108 15.19 2.03 -29.21
N GLY A 109 16.45 1.84 -28.81
CA GLY A 109 17.60 2.07 -29.69
C GLY A 109 17.97 0.88 -30.57
N VAL A 110 18.57 1.16 -31.73
CA VAL A 110 19.11 0.15 -32.65
C VAL A 110 20.25 -0.60 -31.96
N SER A 111 20.32 -1.92 -32.18
CA SER A 111 21.35 -2.81 -31.63
C SER A 111 21.44 -2.84 -30.09
N GLY A 112 20.35 -2.55 -29.38
CA GLY A 112 20.29 -2.60 -27.91
C GLY A 112 20.74 -1.32 -27.20
N SER A 113 20.93 -0.21 -27.92
CA SER A 113 21.18 1.09 -27.29
C SER A 113 19.93 1.61 -26.55
N CYS A 114 20.13 2.42 -25.50
CA CYS A 114 19.05 2.98 -24.68
C CYS A 114 19.01 4.52 -24.70
N ASN A 115 19.47 5.13 -25.79
CA ASN A 115 19.48 6.60 -25.96
C ASN A 115 18.06 7.19 -26.03
N ILE A 116 17.08 6.39 -26.46
CA ILE A 116 15.67 6.73 -26.43
C ILE A 116 14.98 5.66 -25.59
N LYS A 117 14.24 6.08 -24.56
CA LYS A 117 13.47 5.16 -23.72
C LYS A 117 12.13 5.79 -23.32
N THR A 118 11.13 4.92 -23.20
CA THR A 118 9.81 5.27 -22.70
C THR A 118 9.61 4.61 -21.35
N CYS A 119 9.13 5.37 -20.36
CA CYS A 119 8.96 4.85 -19.01
C CYS A 119 7.54 5.05 -18.47
N TRP A 120 7.17 4.21 -17.51
CA TRP A 120 5.91 4.26 -16.77
C TRP A 120 6.15 3.92 -15.29
N ARG A 121 5.15 4.20 -14.45
CA ARG A 121 5.15 3.76 -13.04
C ARG A 121 4.64 2.32 -12.98
N ALA A 122 5.44 1.44 -12.38
CA ALA A 122 5.12 0.03 -12.24
C ALA A 122 5.33 -0.43 -10.80
N LEU A 123 4.52 -1.39 -10.37
CA LEU A 123 4.71 -2.08 -9.11
C LEU A 123 5.90 -3.05 -9.24
N PRO A 124 6.70 -3.22 -8.17
CA PRO A 124 7.72 -4.26 -8.13
C PRO A 124 7.07 -5.64 -8.01
N SER A 125 7.89 -6.68 -7.88
CA SER A 125 7.38 -8.04 -7.60
C SER A 125 6.60 -8.07 -6.28
N MET A 126 5.59 -8.93 -6.18
CA MET A 126 4.85 -9.11 -4.92
C MET A 126 5.78 -9.61 -3.80
N THR A 127 6.83 -10.35 -4.14
CA THR A 127 7.88 -10.76 -3.20
C THR A 127 8.56 -9.55 -2.55
N GLU A 128 8.93 -8.53 -3.32
CA GLU A 128 9.55 -7.30 -2.77
C GLU A 128 8.58 -6.54 -1.87
N ILE A 129 7.30 -6.44 -2.26
CA ILE A 129 6.25 -5.84 -1.43
C ILE A 129 6.10 -6.61 -0.11
N GLY A 130 6.07 -7.94 -0.17
CA GLY A 130 6.03 -8.82 0.99
C GLY A 130 7.20 -8.60 1.94
N TYR A 131 8.43 -8.45 1.42
CA TYR A 131 9.60 -8.11 2.25
C TYR A 131 9.46 -6.74 2.93
N LYS A 132 8.94 -5.72 2.24
CA LYS A 132 8.71 -4.39 2.83
C LYS A 132 7.67 -4.44 3.95
N LEU A 133 6.57 -5.17 3.72
CA LEU A 133 5.53 -5.39 4.74
C LEU A 133 6.08 -6.18 5.93
N LEU A 134 6.89 -7.21 5.69
CA LEU A 134 7.50 -8.00 6.75
C LEU A 134 8.41 -7.14 7.64
N LYS A 135 9.19 -6.24 7.03
CA LYS A 135 10.04 -5.28 7.77
C LYS A 135 9.21 -4.32 8.62
N LYS A 136 8.07 -3.82 8.11
CA LYS A 136 7.16 -3.01 8.92
C LYS A 136 6.54 -3.88 10.05
N TYR A 137 6.19 -5.13 9.80
CA TYR A 137 5.64 -6.05 10.81
C TYR A 137 6.63 -6.31 11.95
N THR A 138 7.90 -6.58 11.67
CA THR A 138 8.91 -6.86 12.71
C THR A 138 9.17 -5.65 13.61
N THR A 139 8.90 -4.44 13.11
CA THR A 139 9.05 -3.16 13.82
C THR A 139 7.72 -2.54 14.27
N ALA A 140 6.62 -3.28 14.14
CA ALA A 140 5.29 -2.83 14.54
C ALA A 140 5.19 -2.64 16.06
N LEU A 141 4.51 -1.56 16.47
CA LEU A 141 4.23 -1.25 17.87
C LEU A 141 2.86 -1.80 18.25
N GLU A 142 2.76 -2.39 19.43
CA GLU A 142 1.47 -2.77 20.02
C GLU A 142 0.79 -1.54 20.61
N LEU A 143 -0.50 -1.42 20.33
CA LEU A 143 -1.33 -0.33 20.80
C LEU A 143 -2.33 -0.86 21.83
N HIS A 144 -2.34 -0.26 23.01
CA HIS A 144 -3.35 -0.49 24.03
C HIS A 144 -4.36 0.66 24.07
N LYS A 145 -5.64 0.35 24.26
CA LYS A 145 -6.66 1.37 24.56
C LYS A 145 -6.71 1.59 26.07
N ASP A 146 -6.65 2.85 26.51
CA ASP A 146 -6.91 3.19 27.91
C ASP A 146 -8.42 3.19 28.22
N GLU A 147 -8.77 3.33 29.51
CA GLU A 147 -10.18 3.36 29.96
C GLU A 147 -11.00 4.53 29.36
N ALA A 148 -10.32 5.54 28.80
CA ALA A 148 -10.93 6.67 28.08
C ALA A 148 -10.99 6.45 26.56
N GLY A 149 -10.61 5.27 26.06
CA GLY A 149 -10.62 4.91 24.64
C GLY A 149 -9.46 5.48 23.81
N ARG A 150 -8.43 6.04 24.45
CA ARG A 150 -7.25 6.60 23.78
C ARG A 150 -6.23 5.50 23.50
N THR A 151 -5.66 5.56 22.31
CA THR A 151 -4.64 4.63 21.82
C THR A 151 -3.25 5.00 22.38
N LEU A 152 -2.64 4.10 23.15
CA LEU A 152 -1.31 4.24 23.74
C LEU A 152 -0.37 3.20 23.12
N SER A 153 0.82 3.60 22.68
CA SER A 153 1.86 2.67 22.24
C SER A 153 2.76 2.25 23.40
N GLU A 154 2.92 0.95 23.62
CA GLU A 154 3.94 0.44 24.55
C GLU A 154 5.28 0.39 23.81
N GLY A 155 6.18 1.34 24.12
CA GLY A 155 7.53 1.35 23.53
C GLY A 155 8.36 2.62 23.74
N ILE A 156 7.76 3.76 24.10
CA ILE A 156 8.55 4.97 24.38
C ILE A 156 8.85 5.06 25.88
N SER A 157 9.96 4.44 26.28
CA SER A 157 10.65 4.74 27.53
C SER A 157 10.87 6.26 27.66
N LYS A 158 9.99 6.93 28.42
CA LYS A 158 10.12 8.15 29.24
C LYS A 158 11.10 9.30 28.89
N ARG A 159 11.72 9.38 27.70
CA ARG A 159 12.75 10.41 27.38
C ARG A 159 12.42 11.44 26.30
N ARG A 160 11.25 11.39 25.66
CA ARG A 160 10.82 12.42 24.68
C ARG A 160 9.45 12.97 25.02
N ARG A 161 9.32 13.62 26.18
CA ARG A 161 8.09 14.34 26.56
C ARG A 161 7.91 15.70 25.86
N ASN A 162 8.90 16.19 25.10
CA ASN A 162 8.86 17.55 24.52
C ASN A 162 9.20 17.60 23.02
N ARG A 163 8.44 16.91 22.17
CA ARG A 163 8.33 17.31 20.76
C ARG A 163 6.93 16.96 20.27
N ALA A 164 6.26 17.96 19.70
CA ALA A 164 4.88 17.91 19.22
C ALA A 164 4.57 16.62 18.45
N ALA A 165 3.33 16.14 18.59
CA ALA A 165 2.77 15.03 17.85
C ALA A 165 3.03 15.22 16.35
N ASN A 166 4.03 14.50 15.83
CA ASN A 166 4.28 14.42 14.40
C ASN A 166 3.57 13.17 13.89
N TRP A 167 2.59 13.36 13.02
CA TRP A 167 1.77 12.31 12.40
C TRP A 167 2.49 11.56 11.27
N ASP A 168 3.83 11.46 11.35
CA ASP A 168 4.71 10.86 10.33
C ASP A 168 5.38 9.57 10.85
N SER A 169 4.65 8.67 11.52
CA SER A 169 5.25 7.42 12.01
C SER A 169 5.10 6.29 10.99
N PRO A 170 6.19 5.69 10.46
CA PRO A 170 6.12 4.67 9.41
C PRO A 170 5.74 3.26 9.92
N HIS A 171 5.14 3.15 11.11
CA HIS A 171 4.95 1.89 11.80
C HIS A 171 3.57 1.28 11.52
N LEU A 172 3.53 -0.03 11.29
CA LEU A 172 2.28 -0.79 11.29
C LEU A 172 1.68 -0.75 12.70
N HIS A 173 0.47 -0.22 12.83
CA HIS A 173 -0.27 -0.14 14.07
C HIS A 173 -1.10 -1.43 14.29
N CYS A 174 -0.79 -2.18 15.35
CA CYS A 174 -1.55 -3.36 15.76
C CYS A 174 -2.40 -2.99 16.99
N SER A 175 -3.72 -3.19 16.91
CA SER A 175 -4.67 -3.00 18.04
C SER A 175 -4.80 -4.26 18.89
#